data_AF-A0A212F5U1-F1
#
_entry.id   AF-A0A212F5U1-F1
#
_cell.length_a   1.000
_cell.length_b   1.000
_cell.length_c   1.000
_cell.angle_alpha   90.00
_cell.angle_beta   90.00
_cell.angle_gamma   90.00
#
_symmetry.space_group_name_H-M   'P 1'
#
loop_
_entity.id
_entity.type
_entity.pdbx_description
1 polymer ?
#
loop_
_entity_poly.entity_id
_entity_poly.type
_entity_poly.pdbx_seq_one_letter_code
_entity_poly.pdbx_strand_id
1 'polypeptide(L)'
;MLPNNSFLNRKLEELHKKELQTYLLLSDSLKDPYICGPPTCISSEKFKYLTDVKYEYEYKVKVETYFAGSSNNRSTLDVSAQATVQFIKPCEGLLQLSNVKLKDQDENYPVERAEKFVQAVSTHDLRFAFHDGIISEICPDEIEEDWVLNYKRAILSLFQNSMKRFDIDFKGIEQDIHGTCDVSYTVRGQENTSLILVKTRDLSLCTDRYKYMSILQTVRYDFQSKFQTWPVLKSESKCRIAVDHHIYKSVNCRERHLFEPFSGKNSGAMTTVIQDLVLIDEYNRTGSETMYTENKAWAMITKRSNILHHHAPNIRSDTGELKSARDVLKLLCMVKPNSDDEVRTVDENMDSGSTVGLWGRLVRSARKLHHPALAQLLARAPTICDSASKHILDALPYIASAGSVELIKNMIIKKEVDSDTRHEWLMSMAMIPRPKIEMLKSMLELLQTQRNDQVISFTVSSMVHSYCKHSRKACKKDTFNRKNVNEATILRDIET
;
A
#
# COMPACT_ATOMS: atom_id res chain seq x y z
N MET A 1 -16.15 37.79 -35.58
CA MET A 1 -15.25 36.63 -35.50
C MET A 1 -14.43 36.76 -34.22
N LEU A 2 -14.86 36.11 -33.14
CA LEU A 2 -14.12 36.08 -31.87
C LEU A 2 -13.30 34.78 -31.83
N PRO A 3 -12.02 34.77 -31.42
CA PRO A 3 -11.18 33.58 -31.51
C PRO A 3 -11.56 32.53 -30.46
N ASN A 4 -11.45 31.27 -30.83
CA ASN A 4 -11.75 30.08 -30.03
C ASN A 4 -11.00 30.04 -28.69
N ASN A 5 -11.74 30.19 -27.58
CA ASN A 5 -11.27 30.01 -26.20
C ASN A 5 -10.80 28.57 -25.87
N SER A 6 -11.10 27.57 -26.71
CA SER A 6 -10.70 26.18 -26.49
C SER A 6 -9.19 25.95 -26.66
N PHE A 7 -8.53 26.73 -27.51
CA PHE A 7 -7.09 26.60 -27.76
C PHE A 7 -6.26 27.24 -26.64
N LEU A 8 -6.71 28.37 -26.11
CA LEU A 8 -6.06 29.03 -24.96
C LEU A 8 -6.15 28.18 -23.69
N ASN A 9 -7.31 27.55 -23.44
CA ASN A 9 -7.51 26.69 -22.26
C ASN A 9 -6.67 25.41 -22.32
N ARG A 10 -6.53 24.76 -23.48
CA ARG A 10 -5.60 23.61 -23.64
C ARG A 10 -4.15 24.01 -23.42
N LYS A 11 -3.74 25.19 -23.90
CA LYS A 11 -2.38 25.70 -23.72
C LYS A 11 -2.10 26.08 -22.27
N LEU A 12 -3.10 26.60 -21.55
CA LEU A 12 -3.05 26.87 -20.11
C LEU A 12 -3.00 25.57 -19.28
N GLU A 13 -3.75 24.53 -19.64
CA GLU A 13 -3.67 23.21 -18.98
C GLU A 13 -2.32 22.52 -19.23
N GLU A 14 -1.74 22.64 -20.43
CA GLU A 14 -0.39 22.17 -20.73
C GLU A 14 0.69 22.97 -19.98
N LEU A 15 0.54 24.29 -19.89
CA LEU A 15 1.45 25.16 -19.12
C LEU A 15 1.36 24.86 -17.62
N HIS A 16 0.19 24.58 -17.08
CA HIS A 16 0.02 24.29 -15.66
C HIS A 16 0.44 22.86 -15.29
N LYS A 17 0.24 21.88 -16.19
CA LYS A 17 0.86 20.54 -16.07
C LYS A 17 2.39 20.66 -16.12
N LYS A 18 2.93 21.46 -17.04
CA LYS A 18 4.36 21.75 -17.08
C LYS A 18 4.81 22.42 -15.80
N GLU A 19 4.12 23.42 -15.26
CA GLU A 19 4.51 24.10 -14.01
C GLU A 19 4.46 23.17 -12.79
N LEU A 20 3.45 22.32 -12.63
CA LEU A 20 3.37 21.36 -11.51
C LEU A 20 4.41 20.24 -11.63
N GLN A 21 4.67 19.76 -12.85
CA GLN A 21 5.74 18.82 -13.12
C GLN A 21 7.10 19.50 -12.91
N THR A 22 7.24 20.79 -13.28
CA THR A 22 8.43 21.61 -13.05
C THR A 22 8.62 21.90 -11.56
N TYR A 23 7.57 22.05 -10.74
CA TYR A 23 7.70 22.28 -9.28
C TYR A 23 8.08 21.02 -8.50
N LEU A 24 7.57 19.84 -8.88
CA LEU A 24 8.02 18.55 -8.35
C LEU A 24 9.43 18.20 -8.83
N LEU A 25 9.70 18.46 -10.10
CA LEU A 25 11.06 18.40 -10.65
C LEU A 25 11.96 19.44 -9.98
N LEU A 26 11.52 20.64 -9.60
CA LEU A 26 12.35 21.69 -8.98
C LEU A 26 12.78 21.34 -7.56
N SER A 27 11.92 20.66 -6.78
CA SER A 27 12.33 20.16 -5.45
C SER A 27 13.36 19.03 -5.53
N ASP A 28 13.33 18.22 -6.60
CA ASP A 28 14.36 17.22 -6.88
C ASP A 28 15.55 17.80 -7.68
N SER A 29 15.37 18.90 -8.42
CA SER A 29 16.41 19.56 -9.25
C SER A 29 17.41 20.38 -8.43
N LEU A 30 17.13 20.60 -7.14
CA LEU A 30 18.07 21.21 -6.21
C LEU A 30 18.93 20.16 -5.47
N LYS A 31 18.60 18.87 -5.61
CA LYS A 31 19.41 17.79 -5.03
C LYS A 31 20.44 17.33 -6.04
N ASP A 32 21.63 16.98 -5.54
CA ASP A 32 22.71 16.47 -6.39
C ASP A 32 22.27 15.18 -7.10
N PRO A 33 22.26 15.14 -8.44
CA PRO A 33 21.78 13.99 -9.20
C PRO A 33 22.61 12.71 -8.98
N TYR A 34 23.78 12.78 -8.36
CA TYR A 34 24.69 11.67 -8.12
C TYR A 34 24.82 11.29 -6.64
N ILE A 35 24.06 11.90 -5.74
CA ILE A 35 24.07 11.58 -4.30
C ILE A 35 22.66 11.26 -3.84
N CYS A 36 22.46 10.08 -3.24
CA CYS A 36 21.22 9.75 -2.56
C CYS A 36 21.23 10.32 -1.14
N GLY A 37 20.33 11.26 -0.83
CA GLY A 37 20.32 11.98 0.44
C GLY A 37 21.11 13.31 0.47
N PRO A 38 21.55 13.76 1.66
CA PRO A 38 22.21 15.06 1.81
C PRO A 38 23.62 15.07 1.18
N PRO A 39 24.05 16.19 0.56
CA PRO A 39 25.34 16.27 -0.12
C PRO A 39 26.54 16.22 0.85
N THR A 40 26.33 16.63 2.09
CA THR A 40 27.33 16.61 3.16
C THR A 40 26.94 15.61 4.24
N CYS A 41 27.82 14.67 4.53
CA CYS A 41 27.67 13.71 5.61
C CYS A 41 28.40 14.21 6.86
N ILE A 42 27.67 14.36 7.96
CA ILE A 42 28.26 14.64 9.27
C ILE A 42 28.87 13.33 9.79
N SER A 43 29.95 13.39 10.56
CA SER A 43 30.58 12.22 11.16
C SER A 43 29.59 11.46 12.05
N SER A 44 29.44 10.16 11.82
CA SER A 44 28.59 9.29 12.64
C SER A 44 29.22 9.04 14.02
N GLU A 45 28.41 9.17 15.07
CA GLU A 45 28.86 8.92 16.45
C GLU A 45 28.59 7.47 16.88
N LYS A 46 27.45 6.91 16.47
CA LYS A 46 26.87 5.67 16.98
C LYS A 46 27.11 4.48 16.06
N PHE A 47 26.90 4.62 14.75
CA PHE A 47 27.18 3.56 13.77
C PHE A 47 28.42 3.86 12.95
N LYS A 48 29.38 2.93 12.91
CA LYS A 48 30.70 3.12 12.29
C LYS A 48 30.92 2.17 11.12
N TYR A 49 30.00 2.22 10.15
CA TYR A 49 30.17 1.51 8.88
C TYR A 49 31.31 2.09 8.07
N LEU A 50 32.12 1.21 7.48
CA LEU A 50 33.28 1.56 6.66
C LEU A 50 32.92 1.50 5.17
N THR A 51 33.55 2.35 4.37
CA THR A 51 33.30 2.44 2.92
C THR A 51 34.08 1.40 2.13
N ASP A 52 35.21 0.93 2.65
CA ASP A 52 36.07 -0.10 2.06
C ASP A 52 35.66 -1.53 2.44
N VAL A 53 34.64 -1.69 3.28
CA VAL A 53 34.11 -2.97 3.74
C VAL A 53 32.70 -3.22 3.17
N LYS A 54 32.47 -4.48 2.82
CA LYS A 54 31.19 -5.03 2.39
C LYS A 54 30.63 -5.90 3.50
N TYR A 55 29.40 -5.64 3.89
CA TYR A 55 28.72 -6.33 4.99
C TYR A 55 27.70 -7.29 4.42
N GLU A 56 27.90 -8.59 4.64
CA GLU A 56 26.98 -9.62 4.17
C GLU A 56 26.07 -10.09 5.31
N TYR A 57 24.76 -9.94 5.12
CA TYR A 57 23.75 -10.34 6.08
C TYR A 57 22.89 -11.48 5.55
N GLU A 58 22.61 -12.47 6.41
CA GLU A 58 21.52 -13.41 6.19
C GLU A 58 20.20 -12.75 6.59
N TYR A 59 19.27 -12.64 5.65
CA TYR A 59 17.91 -12.18 5.92
C TYR A 59 16.92 -13.33 5.79
N LYS A 60 16.14 -13.57 6.84
CA LYS A 60 15.03 -14.53 6.85
C LYS A 60 13.77 -13.84 7.32
N VAL A 61 12.66 -14.09 6.64
CA VAL A 61 11.34 -13.65 7.08
C VAL A 61 10.36 -14.79 6.99
N LYS A 62 9.61 -14.98 8.07
CA LYS A 62 8.54 -15.97 8.19
C LYS A 62 7.25 -15.27 8.55
N VAL A 63 6.23 -15.48 7.74
CA VAL A 63 4.86 -15.00 7.99
C VAL A 63 4.00 -16.21 8.31
N GLU A 64 3.32 -16.19 9.45
CA GLU A 64 2.36 -17.24 9.83
C GLU A 64 1.00 -16.61 10.10
N THR A 65 -0.07 -17.17 9.54
CA THR A 65 -1.46 -16.80 9.84
C THR A 65 -2.22 -18.01 10.34
N TYR A 66 -2.86 -17.89 11.51
CA TYR A 66 -3.54 -18.99 12.18
C TYR A 66 -4.62 -18.49 13.14
N PHE A 67 -5.50 -19.38 13.60
CA PHE A 67 -6.46 -19.08 14.65
C PHE A 67 -5.91 -19.50 16.01
N ALA A 68 -5.43 -18.53 16.79
CA ALA A 68 -4.91 -18.77 18.12
C ALA A 68 -6.01 -19.32 19.03
N GLY A 69 -5.80 -20.50 19.59
CA GLY A 69 -6.67 -21.11 20.60
C GLY A 69 -7.75 -22.08 20.08
N SER A 70 -8.00 -22.15 18.77
CA SER A 70 -9.02 -23.06 18.20
C SER A 70 -8.47 -24.10 17.21
N SER A 71 -7.37 -23.81 16.52
CA SER A 71 -6.78 -24.74 15.54
C SER A 71 -5.25 -24.63 15.51
N ASN A 72 -4.61 -25.75 15.20
CA ASN A 72 -3.16 -25.80 14.93
C ASN A 72 -2.84 -25.56 13.44
N ASN A 73 -3.85 -25.44 12.57
CA ASN A 73 -3.63 -25.15 11.16
C ASN A 73 -3.07 -23.75 11.00
N ARG A 74 -1.95 -23.64 10.29
CA ARG A 74 -1.29 -22.38 9.99
C ARG A 74 -1.09 -22.28 8.50
N SER A 75 -1.21 -21.07 7.97
CA SER A 75 -0.72 -20.70 6.66
C SER A 75 0.65 -20.04 6.84
N THR A 76 1.69 -20.55 6.17
CA THR A 76 3.07 -20.07 6.33
C THR A 76 3.70 -19.66 5.01
N LEU A 77 4.43 -18.55 5.02
CA LEU A 77 5.26 -18.09 3.91
C LEU A 77 6.65 -17.73 4.44
N ASP A 78 7.67 -18.40 3.89
CA ASP A 78 9.06 -18.22 4.30
C ASP A 78 9.88 -17.65 3.14
N VAL A 79 10.66 -16.61 3.40
CA VAL A 79 11.62 -16.05 2.44
C VAL A 79 12.99 -15.98 3.10
N SER A 80 14.02 -16.44 2.40
CA SER A 80 15.42 -16.27 2.80
C SER A 80 16.19 -15.60 1.68
N ALA A 81 17.06 -14.66 2.02
CA ALA A 81 17.91 -13.93 1.09
C ALA A 81 19.25 -13.59 1.75
N GLN A 82 20.27 -13.33 0.93
CA GLN A 82 21.48 -12.66 1.36
C GLN A 82 21.36 -11.17 1.01
N ALA A 83 21.50 -10.32 2.03
CA ALA A 83 21.47 -8.88 1.90
C ALA A 83 22.90 -8.34 2.04
N THR A 84 23.46 -7.87 0.94
CA THR A 84 24.74 -7.18 0.93
C THR A 84 24.50 -5.69 1.14
N VAL A 85 25.17 -5.11 2.14
CA VAL A 85 25.18 -3.66 2.39
C VAL A 85 26.59 -3.14 2.22
N GLN A 86 26.73 -2.07 1.46
CA GLN A 86 28.02 -1.40 1.25
C GLN A 86 27.83 0.11 1.19
N PHE A 87 28.80 0.87 1.69
CA PHE A 87 28.75 2.33 1.70
C PHE A 87 29.63 2.90 0.59
N ILE A 88 28.99 3.44 -0.45
CA ILE A 88 29.68 3.98 -1.62
C ILE A 88 30.30 5.34 -1.29
N LYS A 89 29.58 6.15 -0.50
CA LYS A 89 30.05 7.42 0.07
C LYS A 89 29.68 7.46 1.56
N PRO A 90 30.31 8.33 2.36
CA PRO A 90 29.84 8.60 3.71
C PRO A 90 28.34 8.97 3.67
N CYS A 91 27.54 8.31 4.50
CA CYS A 91 26.08 8.43 4.57
C CYS A 91 25.28 7.89 3.36
N GLU A 92 25.91 7.22 2.40
CA GLU A 92 25.23 6.65 1.23
C GLU A 92 25.51 5.16 1.09
N GLY A 93 24.47 4.35 1.32
CA GLY A 93 24.51 2.90 1.23
C GLY A 93 23.94 2.36 -0.08
N LEU A 94 24.38 1.16 -0.44
CA LEU A 94 23.80 0.32 -1.50
C LEU A 94 23.38 -1.02 -0.90
N LEU A 95 22.12 -1.39 -1.12
CA LEU A 95 21.55 -2.68 -0.77
C LEU A 95 21.44 -3.55 -2.03
N GLN A 96 22.02 -4.75 -1.97
CA GLN A 96 21.91 -5.76 -3.01
C GLN A 96 21.36 -7.06 -2.40
N LEU A 97 20.47 -7.72 -3.12
CA LEU A 97 19.86 -8.98 -2.67
C LEU A 97 20.29 -10.10 -3.61
N SER A 98 20.81 -11.17 -3.03
CA SER A 98 21.24 -12.37 -3.73
C SER A 98 20.71 -13.62 -3.03
N ASN A 99 20.81 -14.77 -3.71
CA ASN A 99 20.44 -16.08 -3.15
C ASN A 99 19.03 -16.11 -2.52
N VAL A 100 18.08 -15.40 -3.14
CA VAL A 100 16.69 -15.30 -2.67
C VAL A 100 15.98 -16.64 -2.92
N LYS A 101 15.30 -17.15 -1.89
CA LYS A 101 14.48 -18.36 -1.93
C LYS A 101 13.14 -18.09 -1.29
N LEU A 102 12.07 -18.47 -1.99
CA LEU A 102 10.69 -18.42 -1.52
C LEU A 102 10.22 -19.84 -1.23
N LYS A 103 9.69 -20.09 -0.04
CA LYS A 103 9.04 -21.34 0.34
C LYS A 103 7.62 -21.04 0.79
N ASP A 104 6.66 -21.56 0.03
CA ASP A 104 5.25 -21.59 0.42
C ASP A 104 4.97 -22.89 1.19
N GLN A 105 3.89 -22.93 1.95
CA GLN A 105 3.44 -24.15 2.62
C GLN A 105 2.97 -25.22 1.63
N ASP A 106 2.43 -24.80 0.49
CA ASP A 106 2.06 -25.71 -0.59
C ASP A 106 3.32 -26.14 -1.36
N GLU A 107 3.73 -27.41 -1.23
CA GLU A 107 4.89 -27.95 -1.94
C GLU A 107 4.74 -27.89 -3.46
N ASN A 108 3.52 -27.79 -3.98
CA ASN A 108 3.22 -27.71 -5.41
C ASN A 108 2.92 -26.28 -5.88
N TYR A 109 3.49 -25.27 -5.20
CA TYR A 109 3.33 -23.89 -5.61
C TYR A 109 3.91 -23.66 -7.03
N PRO A 110 3.31 -22.79 -7.85
CA PRO A 110 3.79 -22.56 -9.22
C PRO A 110 5.22 -22.02 -9.23
N VAL A 111 6.17 -22.81 -9.72
CA VAL A 111 7.61 -22.46 -9.79
C VAL A 111 7.82 -21.12 -10.50
N GLU A 112 7.09 -20.87 -11.59
CA GLU A 112 7.13 -19.62 -12.36
C GLU A 112 6.86 -18.37 -11.49
N ARG A 113 6.04 -18.50 -10.44
CA ARG A 113 5.72 -17.38 -9.54
C ARG A 113 6.89 -17.07 -8.61
N ALA A 114 7.57 -18.08 -8.08
CA ALA A 114 8.75 -17.87 -7.26
C ALA A 114 9.92 -17.33 -8.08
N GLU A 115 10.12 -17.82 -9.31
CA GLU A 115 11.14 -17.31 -10.21
C GLU A 115 10.92 -15.83 -10.53
N LYS A 116 9.68 -15.43 -10.85
CA LYS A 116 9.34 -14.00 -11.04
C LYS A 116 9.63 -13.16 -9.79
N PHE A 117 9.34 -13.69 -8.61
CA PHE A 117 9.64 -13.00 -7.35
C PHE A 117 11.16 -12.83 -7.14
N VAL A 118 11.92 -13.92 -7.28
CA VAL A 118 13.37 -13.94 -7.12
C VAL A 118 14.05 -12.99 -8.10
N GLN A 119 13.64 -13.05 -9.37
CA GLN A 119 14.16 -12.18 -10.41
C GLN A 119 13.86 -10.72 -10.08
N ALA A 120 12.59 -10.37 -9.80
CA ALA A 120 12.20 -8.98 -9.55
C ALA A 120 12.96 -8.36 -8.36
N VAL A 121 13.12 -9.09 -7.26
CA VAL A 121 13.80 -8.62 -6.05
C VAL A 121 15.31 -8.50 -6.20
N SER A 122 15.94 -9.32 -7.05
CA SER A 122 17.39 -9.39 -7.21
C SER A 122 17.93 -8.56 -8.38
N THR A 123 17.07 -8.07 -9.28
CA THR A 123 17.51 -7.42 -10.54
C THR A 123 18.17 -6.06 -10.32
N HIS A 124 17.57 -5.20 -9.49
CA HIS A 124 18.04 -3.83 -9.29
C HIS A 124 18.68 -3.68 -7.91
N ASP A 125 19.70 -2.85 -7.79
CA ASP A 125 20.27 -2.46 -6.50
C ASP A 125 19.51 -1.24 -5.96
N LEU A 126 19.45 -1.10 -4.63
CA LEU A 126 18.79 0.07 -4.02
C LEU A 126 19.80 0.95 -3.30
N ARG A 127 19.97 2.18 -3.78
CA ARG A 127 20.70 3.23 -3.07
C ARG A 127 19.83 3.82 -1.97
N PHE A 128 20.44 4.13 -0.83
CA PHE A 128 19.75 4.74 0.29
C PHE A 128 20.66 5.67 1.08
N ALA A 129 20.08 6.72 1.63
CA ALA A 129 20.76 7.63 2.54
C ALA A 129 20.68 7.07 3.96
N PHE A 130 21.81 6.85 4.61
CA PHE A 130 21.90 6.33 5.97
C PHE A 130 22.84 7.19 6.80
N HIS A 131 22.30 7.89 7.79
CA HIS A 131 23.08 8.70 8.70
C HIS A 131 22.83 8.25 10.13
N ASP A 132 23.86 7.67 10.75
CA ASP A 132 23.86 7.27 12.16
C ASP A 132 22.62 6.47 12.61
N GLY A 133 22.18 5.52 11.77
CA GLY A 133 21.00 4.69 12.03
C GLY A 133 19.69 5.23 11.44
N ILE A 134 19.68 6.44 10.88
CA ILE A 134 18.51 7.03 10.23
C ILE A 134 18.61 6.90 8.71
N ILE A 135 17.63 6.21 8.14
CA ILE A 135 17.35 6.15 6.71
C ILE A 135 16.33 7.23 6.38
N SER A 136 16.80 8.26 5.68
CA SER A 136 15.97 9.43 5.35
C SER A 136 15.38 9.37 3.94
N GLU A 137 16.11 8.77 3.00
CA GLU A 137 15.77 8.75 1.59
C GLU A 137 16.23 7.43 0.95
N ILE A 138 15.47 6.96 -0.04
CA ILE A 138 15.84 5.86 -0.91
C ILE A 138 15.79 6.31 -2.37
N CYS A 139 16.69 5.78 -3.19
CA CYS A 139 16.84 6.14 -4.60
C CYS A 139 16.74 4.87 -5.46
N PRO A 140 15.51 4.43 -5.77
CA PRO A 140 15.27 3.23 -6.57
C PRO A 140 15.47 3.47 -8.07
N ASP A 141 15.52 2.39 -8.82
CA ASP A 141 15.40 2.45 -10.29
C ASP A 141 13.98 2.91 -10.69
N GLU A 142 13.85 3.55 -11.86
CA GLU A 142 12.53 4.01 -12.35
C GLU A 142 11.59 2.85 -12.66
N ILE A 143 12.16 1.76 -13.19
CA ILE A 143 11.41 0.59 -13.70
C ILE A 143 11.01 -0.34 -12.55
N GLU A 144 11.64 -0.19 -11.38
CA GLU A 144 11.39 -1.08 -10.25
C GLU A 144 9.97 -0.93 -9.69
N GLU A 145 9.27 -2.07 -9.59
CA GLU A 145 7.88 -2.12 -9.14
C GLU A 145 7.75 -1.82 -7.64
N ASP A 146 6.67 -1.12 -7.25
CA ASP A 146 6.48 -0.65 -5.88
C ASP A 146 6.46 -1.77 -4.83
N TRP A 147 5.94 -2.96 -5.15
CA TRP A 147 5.92 -4.08 -4.21
C TRP A 147 7.32 -4.64 -3.96
N VAL A 148 8.21 -4.62 -4.95
CA VAL A 148 9.62 -4.99 -4.82
C VAL A 148 10.33 -3.98 -3.92
N LEU A 149 10.08 -2.69 -4.17
CA LEU A 149 10.60 -1.62 -3.34
C LEU A 149 10.12 -1.72 -1.90
N ASN A 150 8.85 -2.08 -1.67
CA ASN A 150 8.34 -2.30 -0.31
C ASN A 150 9.03 -3.47 0.39
N TYR A 151 9.39 -4.54 -0.34
CA TYR A 151 10.17 -5.63 0.22
C TYR A 151 11.56 -5.15 0.67
N LYS A 152 12.26 -4.35 -0.15
CA LYS A 152 13.55 -3.76 0.20
C LYS A 152 13.45 -2.73 1.33
N ARG A 153 12.39 -1.89 1.34
CA ARG A 153 12.08 -0.98 2.46
C ARG A 153 11.93 -1.76 3.76
N ALA A 154 11.36 -2.97 3.74
CA ALA A 154 11.19 -3.79 4.93
C ALA A 154 12.54 -4.25 5.50
N ILE A 155 13.49 -4.60 4.63
CA ILE A 155 14.87 -4.93 5.05
C ILE A 155 15.56 -3.69 5.62
N LEU A 156 15.51 -2.57 4.91
CA LEU A 156 16.08 -1.29 5.37
C LEU A 156 15.47 -0.83 6.71
N SER A 157 14.20 -1.11 6.95
CA SER A 157 13.51 -0.81 8.21
C SER A 157 14.15 -1.51 9.43
N LEU A 158 14.88 -2.62 9.25
CA LEU A 158 15.62 -3.30 10.32
C LEU A 158 16.87 -2.52 10.74
N PHE A 159 17.43 -1.73 9.82
CA PHE A 159 18.58 -0.85 10.08
C PHE A 159 18.16 0.49 10.71
N GLN A 160 16.86 0.80 10.75
CA GLN A 160 16.33 2.05 11.28
C GLN A 160 16.41 2.12 12.81
N ASN A 161 17.11 3.14 13.30
CA ASN A 161 17.32 3.40 14.71
C ASN A 161 17.49 4.89 15.02
N SER A 162 16.49 5.41 15.73
CA SER A 162 16.39 6.80 16.17
C SER A 162 17.07 7.15 17.49
N MET A 163 17.73 6.21 18.17
CA MET A 163 18.48 6.51 19.38
C MET A 163 19.67 7.42 19.05
N LYS A 164 19.94 8.45 19.85
CA LYS A 164 21.16 9.27 19.68
C LYS A 164 22.40 8.57 20.21
N ARG A 165 22.24 7.76 21.25
CA ARG A 165 23.32 7.10 21.98
C ARG A 165 22.83 5.77 22.53
N PHE A 166 23.72 4.81 22.73
CA PHE A 166 23.37 3.44 23.11
C PHE A 166 23.44 3.14 24.62
N ASP A 167 23.92 4.08 25.42
CA ASP A 167 24.11 3.97 26.86
C ASP A 167 22.85 4.27 27.69
N ILE A 168 21.78 4.81 27.07
CA ILE A 168 20.56 5.21 27.77
C ILE A 168 19.33 4.74 27.00
N ASP A 169 18.30 4.34 27.74
CA ASP A 169 16.96 4.10 27.22
C ASP A 169 16.44 5.33 26.46
N PHE A 170 15.70 5.09 25.38
CA PHE A 170 15.20 6.14 24.50
C PHE A 170 13.73 5.94 24.19
N LYS A 171 12.97 7.03 24.24
CA LYS A 171 11.60 7.09 23.71
C LYS A 171 11.52 8.24 22.73
N GLY A 172 10.91 8.00 21.59
CA GLY A 172 10.80 9.00 20.54
C GLY A 172 9.87 8.55 19.44
N ILE A 173 9.97 9.26 18.32
CA ILE A 173 9.19 8.98 17.11
C ILE A 173 10.16 8.48 16.05
N GLU A 174 9.76 7.45 15.33
CA GLU A 174 10.52 6.91 14.21
C GLU A 174 9.61 6.72 13.00
N GLN A 175 10.18 6.98 11.83
CA GLN A 175 9.53 6.76 10.55
C GLN A 175 10.17 5.56 9.85
N ASP A 176 9.35 4.60 9.43
CA ASP A 176 9.80 3.37 8.78
C ASP A 176 8.73 2.83 7.81
N ILE A 177 8.83 1.56 7.42
CA ILE A 177 7.85 0.93 6.53
C ILE A 177 6.43 0.91 7.12
N HIS A 178 6.28 0.90 8.44
CA HIS A 178 4.97 0.87 9.11
C HIS A 178 4.31 2.24 9.24
N GLY A 179 5.00 3.31 8.84
CA GLY A 179 4.53 4.69 8.97
C GLY A 179 5.36 5.48 9.96
N THR A 180 4.70 6.39 10.67
CA THR A 180 5.31 7.17 11.75
C THR A 180 4.79 6.64 13.09
N CYS A 181 5.67 6.11 13.92
CA CYS A 181 5.32 5.36 15.13
C CYS A 181 6.07 5.89 16.35
N ASP A 182 5.43 5.84 17.52
CA ASP A 182 6.13 5.97 18.80
C ASP A 182 6.96 4.71 19.06
N VAL A 183 8.22 4.90 19.44
CA VAL A 183 9.19 3.84 19.67
C VAL A 183 9.80 3.94 21.06
N SER A 184 10.01 2.79 21.68
CA SER A 184 10.73 2.69 22.96
C SER A 184 11.90 1.71 22.80
N TYR A 185 13.09 2.18 23.11
CA TYR A 185 14.31 1.39 23.16
C TYR A 185 14.72 1.20 24.62
N THR A 186 15.00 -0.04 24.98
CA THR A 186 15.54 -0.40 26.30
C THR A 186 16.90 -1.06 26.14
N VAL A 187 17.90 -0.57 26.86
CA VAL A 187 19.26 -1.13 26.86
C VAL A 187 19.29 -2.27 27.88
N ARG A 188 19.53 -3.50 27.43
CA ARG A 188 19.53 -4.68 28.31
C ARG A 188 20.90 -5.01 28.90
N GLY A 189 21.95 -4.43 28.33
CA GLY A 189 23.34 -4.67 28.71
C GLY A 189 24.11 -5.38 27.60
N GLN A 190 25.28 -5.91 27.95
CA GLN A 190 26.20 -6.56 27.02
C GLN A 190 26.08 -8.08 27.14
N GLU A 191 26.03 -8.76 26.00
CA GLU A 191 26.18 -10.21 25.89
C GLU A 191 27.42 -10.50 25.04
N ASN A 192 28.43 -11.15 25.64
CA ASN A 192 29.75 -11.32 25.04
C ASN A 192 30.37 -9.95 24.67
N THR A 193 30.63 -9.70 23.39
CA THR A 193 31.10 -8.42 22.86
C THR A 193 29.98 -7.48 22.44
N SER A 194 28.76 -7.99 22.32
CA SER A 194 27.65 -7.28 21.67
C SER A 194 26.74 -6.59 22.69
N LEU A 195 26.37 -5.34 22.41
CA LEU A 195 25.36 -4.60 23.16
C LEU A 195 23.96 -5.01 22.71
N ILE A 196 23.10 -5.36 23.67
CA ILE A 196 21.74 -5.79 23.42
C ILE A 196 20.74 -4.66 23.68
N LEU A 197 20.01 -4.31 22.63
CA LEU A 197 18.93 -3.33 22.65
C LEU A 197 17.60 -4.03 22.36
N VAL A 198 16.54 -3.59 23.02
CA VAL A 198 15.18 -4.07 22.75
C VAL A 198 14.30 -2.89 22.36
N LYS A 199 13.84 -2.93 21.11
CA LYS A 199 12.93 -1.94 20.50
C LYS A 199 11.50 -2.48 20.59
N THR A 200 10.58 -1.72 21.16
CA THR A 200 9.15 -2.07 21.23
C THR A 200 8.29 -0.95 20.66
N ARG A 201 7.23 -1.33 19.94
CA ARG A 201 6.28 -0.38 19.34
C ARG A 201 4.87 -0.94 19.33
N ASP A 202 3.91 -0.06 19.54
CA ASP A 202 2.50 -0.33 19.30
C ASP A 202 2.13 0.14 17.88
N LEU A 203 1.93 -0.83 16.99
CA LEU A 203 1.65 -0.55 15.58
C LEU A 203 0.20 -0.08 15.35
N SER A 204 -0.67 -0.13 16.36
CA SER A 204 -2.04 0.38 16.29
C SER A 204 -2.11 1.91 16.38
N LEU A 205 -1.10 2.52 17.02
CA LEU A 205 -0.98 3.95 17.23
C LEU A 205 -0.26 4.68 16.08
N CYS A 206 0.45 3.96 15.22
CA CYS A 206 1.18 4.55 14.10
C CYS A 206 0.27 5.33 13.13
N THR A 207 0.76 6.46 12.65
CA THR A 207 0.14 7.24 11.58
C THR A 207 0.75 6.88 10.22
N ASP A 208 0.10 7.30 9.12
CA ASP A 208 0.52 6.99 7.74
C ASP A 208 0.56 5.49 7.36
N ARG A 209 -0.04 4.63 8.21
CA ARG A 209 -0.29 3.21 7.91
C ARG A 209 -1.54 3.06 7.05
N TYR A 210 -1.46 3.36 5.75
CA TYR A 210 -2.64 3.37 4.88
C TYR A 210 -3.14 1.94 4.62
N LYS A 211 -4.28 1.56 5.20
CA LYS A 211 -4.99 0.32 4.81
C LYS A 211 -5.61 0.53 3.43
N TYR A 212 -4.97 0.04 2.37
CA TYR A 212 -5.45 0.29 1.00
C TYR A 212 -6.58 -0.67 0.58
N MET A 213 -6.74 -1.87 1.13
CA MET A 213 -7.76 -2.83 0.64
C MET A 213 -8.28 -3.79 1.74
N SER A 214 -8.88 -3.28 2.82
CA SER A 214 -9.63 -4.13 3.75
C SER A 214 -11.12 -4.16 3.38
N ILE A 215 -11.77 -5.31 3.56
CA ILE A 215 -13.25 -5.43 3.55
C ILE A 215 -13.83 -4.68 4.74
N LEU A 216 -13.09 -4.61 5.85
CA LEU A 216 -13.44 -3.85 7.03
C LEU A 216 -12.95 -2.41 6.86
N GLN A 217 -13.72 -1.68 6.06
CA GLN A 217 -13.53 -0.26 5.82
C GLN A 217 -14.08 0.53 7.01
N THR A 218 -13.44 0.43 8.17
CA THR A 218 -13.81 1.28 9.29
C THR A 218 -13.29 2.69 9.03
N VAL A 219 -14.20 3.63 8.86
CA VAL A 219 -13.89 5.05 9.02
C VAL A 219 -13.53 5.21 10.50
N ARG A 220 -12.35 5.76 10.82
CA ARG A 220 -12.13 6.25 12.19
C ARG A 220 -13.15 7.38 12.41
N TYR A 221 -14.18 7.09 13.18
CA TYR A 221 -15.13 8.06 13.69
C TYR A 221 -14.67 8.39 15.10
N ASP A 222 -14.08 9.57 15.25
CA ASP A 222 -13.62 10.09 16.53
C ASP A 222 -14.78 10.90 17.14
N PHE A 223 -15.69 10.19 17.81
CA PHE A 223 -16.78 10.81 18.56
C PHE A 223 -16.50 10.60 20.04
N GLN A 224 -15.92 11.65 20.64
CA GLN A 224 -15.50 11.71 22.03
C GLN A 224 -14.29 10.82 22.37
N SER A 225 -13.26 11.44 22.94
CA SER A 225 -11.96 10.86 23.30
C SER A 225 -11.98 9.65 24.25
N LYS A 226 -13.15 9.23 24.74
CA LYS A 226 -13.34 8.10 25.65
C LYS A 226 -13.90 6.84 24.98
N PHE A 227 -14.43 6.94 23.76
CA PHE A 227 -14.98 5.80 23.02
C PHE A 227 -14.37 5.76 21.61
N GLN A 228 -13.09 5.40 21.55
CA GLN A 228 -12.49 5.00 20.28
C GLN A 228 -13.22 3.76 19.75
N THR A 229 -13.66 3.81 18.50
CA THR A 229 -14.03 2.60 17.75
C THR A 229 -12.93 1.56 17.94
N TRP A 230 -13.28 0.38 18.46
CA TRP A 230 -12.32 -0.66 18.81
C TRP A 230 -11.38 -0.91 17.63
N PRO A 231 -10.05 -0.82 17.82
CA PRO A 231 -9.13 -1.09 16.73
C PRO A 231 -9.30 -2.54 16.31
N VAL A 232 -9.96 -2.76 15.17
CA VAL A 232 -10.22 -4.08 14.57
C VAL A 232 -8.98 -4.98 14.54
N LEU A 233 -7.78 -4.37 14.49
CA LEU A 233 -6.50 -5.06 14.59
C LEU A 233 -5.67 -4.47 15.72
N LYS A 234 -5.38 -5.26 16.75
CA LYS A 234 -4.36 -4.97 17.76
C LYS A 234 -3.01 -5.44 17.24
N SER A 235 -2.09 -4.52 17.04
CA SER A 235 -0.80 -4.80 16.39
C SER A 235 0.37 -4.31 17.23
N GLU A 236 1.36 -5.14 17.45
CA GLU A 236 2.57 -4.79 18.21
C GLU A 236 3.82 -5.34 17.51
N SER A 237 4.96 -4.68 17.72
CA SER A 237 6.27 -5.17 17.27
C SER A 237 7.27 -5.10 18.42
N LYS A 238 8.13 -6.12 18.48
CA LYS A 238 9.25 -6.19 19.41
C LYS A 238 10.46 -6.73 18.69
N CYS A 239 11.55 -5.98 18.71
CA CYS A 239 12.82 -6.37 18.12
C CYS A 239 13.91 -6.46 19.17
N ARG A 240 14.72 -7.51 19.10
CA ARG A 240 15.99 -7.66 19.81
C ARG A 240 17.11 -7.37 18.83
N ILE A 241 17.92 -6.38 19.15
CA ILE A 241 19.00 -5.86 18.32
C ILE A 241 20.30 -6.12 19.06
N ALA A 242 21.26 -6.79 18.42
CA ALA A 242 22.62 -6.94 18.89
C ALA A 242 23.55 -6.06 18.05
N VAL A 243 24.25 -5.13 18.69
CA VAL A 243 25.24 -4.25 18.07
C VAL A 243 26.62 -4.67 18.56
N ASP A 244 27.54 -4.90 17.64
CA ASP A 244 28.93 -5.27 17.93
C ASP A 244 29.85 -4.35 17.12
N HIS A 245 30.95 -3.87 17.68
CA HIS A 245 31.84 -2.91 17.01
C HIS A 245 31.13 -1.71 16.32
N HIS A 246 30.03 -1.21 16.89
CA HIS A 246 29.23 -0.11 16.33
C HIS A 246 28.56 -0.44 14.96
N ILE A 247 28.31 -1.72 14.68
CA ILE A 247 27.53 -2.20 13.54
C ILE A 247 26.46 -3.19 14.00
N TYR A 248 25.41 -3.38 13.22
CA TYR A 248 24.42 -4.42 13.51
C TYR A 248 25.03 -5.80 13.31
N LYS A 249 25.06 -6.61 14.37
CA LYS A 249 25.41 -8.04 14.32
C LYS A 249 24.18 -8.89 14.09
N SER A 250 23.08 -8.58 14.79
CA SER A 250 21.80 -9.23 14.51
C SER A 250 20.61 -8.36 14.88
N VAL A 251 19.50 -8.54 14.16
CA VAL A 251 18.21 -7.94 14.42
C VAL A 251 17.15 -9.02 14.28
N ASN A 252 16.54 -9.42 15.40
CA ASN A 252 15.42 -10.36 15.45
C ASN A 252 14.15 -9.57 15.81
N CYS A 253 13.22 -9.44 14.87
CA CYS A 253 11.95 -8.76 15.06
C CYS A 253 10.80 -9.75 15.06
N ARG A 254 9.88 -9.59 16.01
CA ARG A 254 8.60 -10.30 16.05
C ARG A 254 7.47 -9.30 16.07
N GLU A 255 6.61 -9.39 15.07
CA GLU A 255 5.39 -8.61 14.95
C GLU A 255 4.18 -9.51 15.12
N ARG A 256 3.16 -8.98 15.77
CA ARG A 256 1.90 -9.68 16.04
C ARG A 256 0.74 -8.80 15.63
N HIS A 257 -0.15 -9.33 14.81
CA HIS A 257 -1.40 -8.72 14.41
C HIS A 257 -2.56 -9.62 14.85
N LEU A 258 -3.30 -9.19 15.87
CA LEU A 258 -4.49 -9.88 16.35
C LEU A 258 -5.73 -9.17 15.81
N PHE A 259 -6.59 -9.94 15.15
CA PHE A 259 -7.93 -9.50 14.79
C PHE A 259 -8.84 -9.59 16.01
N GLU A 260 -9.21 -8.43 16.58
CA GLU A 260 -9.96 -8.35 17.83
C GLU A 260 -11.44 -8.73 17.73
N PRO A 261 -12.17 -8.44 16.63
CA PRO A 261 -13.55 -8.91 16.50
C PRO A 261 -13.57 -10.45 16.58
N PHE A 262 -14.35 -10.98 17.52
CA PHE A 262 -14.42 -12.41 17.88
C PHE A 262 -13.26 -12.97 18.72
N SER A 263 -12.35 -12.12 19.22
CA SER A 263 -11.23 -12.57 20.07
C SER A 263 -11.63 -12.74 21.54
N GLY A 264 -11.20 -13.84 22.18
CA GLY A 264 -11.35 -14.06 23.61
C GLY A 264 -10.00 -13.95 24.32
N LYS A 265 -9.70 -12.81 24.97
CA LYS A 265 -8.47 -12.63 25.79
C LYS A 265 -7.17 -13.06 25.07
N ASN A 266 -6.99 -12.72 23.78
CA ASN A 266 -5.89 -13.10 22.85
C ASN A 266 -6.06 -14.42 22.05
N SER A 267 -7.19 -15.11 22.12
CA SER A 267 -7.56 -16.10 21.10
C SER A 267 -8.22 -15.42 19.90
N GLY A 268 -8.04 -15.91 18.68
CA GLY A 268 -8.61 -15.28 17.48
C GLY A 268 -7.71 -15.41 16.25
N ALA A 269 -8.14 -14.83 15.12
CA ALA A 269 -7.31 -14.79 13.92
C ALA A 269 -6.07 -13.93 14.16
N MET A 270 -4.90 -14.54 14.04
CA MET A 270 -3.61 -13.95 14.36
C MET A 270 -2.63 -14.15 13.22
N THR A 271 -1.95 -13.08 12.86
CA THR A 271 -0.80 -13.11 11.95
C THR A 271 0.46 -12.72 12.71
N THR A 272 1.51 -13.52 12.58
CA THR A 272 2.83 -13.21 13.11
C THR A 272 3.84 -13.07 11.99
N VAL A 273 4.66 -12.03 12.07
CA VAL A 273 5.80 -11.81 11.18
C VAL A 273 7.07 -11.91 12.01
N ILE A 274 7.97 -12.80 11.63
CA ILE A 274 9.26 -13.00 12.28
C ILE A 274 10.33 -12.65 11.25
N GLN A 275 11.15 -11.65 11.54
CA GLN A 275 12.24 -11.22 10.68
C GLN A 275 13.56 -11.39 11.42
N ASP A 276 14.51 -12.02 10.77
CA ASP A 276 15.86 -12.25 11.24
C ASP A 276 16.84 -11.66 10.25
N LEU A 277 17.72 -10.80 10.75
CA LEU A 277 18.86 -10.28 10.01
C LEU A 277 20.11 -10.58 10.83
N VAL A 278 21.07 -11.31 10.27
CA VAL A 278 22.29 -11.73 10.99
C VAL A 278 23.50 -11.47 10.11
N LEU A 279 24.52 -10.78 10.64
CA LEU A 279 25.78 -10.57 9.95
C LEU A 279 26.49 -11.91 9.79
N ILE A 280 26.77 -12.30 8.55
CA ILE A 280 27.51 -13.52 8.21
C ILE A 280 29.01 -13.20 8.17
N ASP A 281 29.39 -12.17 7.41
CA ASP A 281 30.79 -11.88 7.14
C ASP A 281 31.04 -10.40 6.76
N GLU A 282 32.30 -9.99 6.86
CA GLU A 282 32.81 -8.66 6.54
C GLU A 282 33.99 -8.80 5.57
N TYR A 283 33.80 -8.36 4.31
CA TYR A 283 34.83 -8.46 3.29
C TYR A 283 35.41 -7.10 2.95
N ASN A 284 36.74 -7.01 2.87
CA ASN A 284 37.38 -5.85 2.25
C ASN A 284 37.11 -5.86 0.74
N ARG A 285 36.82 -4.68 0.18
CA ARG A 285 36.53 -4.53 -1.25
C ARG A 285 37.72 -4.95 -2.10
N THR A 286 37.45 -5.77 -3.11
CA THR A 286 38.42 -6.06 -4.15
C THR A 286 38.49 -4.92 -5.17
N GLY A 287 39.61 -4.81 -5.91
CA GLY A 287 39.79 -3.72 -6.89
C GLY A 287 38.69 -3.65 -7.97
N SER A 288 38.14 -4.80 -8.40
CA SER A 288 37.04 -4.87 -9.36
C SER A 288 35.70 -4.40 -8.78
N GLU A 289 35.41 -4.75 -7.52
CA GLU A 289 34.22 -4.28 -6.81
C GLU A 289 34.29 -2.78 -6.56
N THR A 290 35.49 -2.25 -6.31
CA THR A 290 35.71 -0.81 -6.20
C THR A 290 35.24 -0.09 -7.45
N MET A 291 35.68 -0.52 -8.64
CA MET A 291 35.25 0.06 -9.92
C MET A 291 33.73 -0.05 -10.17
N TYR A 292 33.10 -1.17 -9.79
CA TYR A 292 31.65 -1.36 -9.97
C TYR A 292 30.83 -0.36 -9.13
N THR A 293 31.12 -0.27 -7.84
CA THR A 293 30.44 0.66 -6.92
C THR A 293 30.67 2.12 -7.28
N GLU A 294 31.86 2.42 -7.76
CA GLU A 294 32.24 3.71 -8.33
C GLU A 294 31.31 4.07 -9.50
N ASN A 295 31.18 3.20 -10.50
CA ASN A 295 30.23 3.40 -11.60
C ASN A 295 28.79 3.64 -11.12
N LYS A 296 28.36 2.94 -10.07
CA LYS A 296 27.04 3.15 -9.44
C LYS A 296 26.94 4.49 -8.70
N ALA A 297 28.04 4.99 -8.14
CA ALA A 297 28.13 6.32 -7.52
C ALA A 297 27.89 7.44 -8.54
N TRP A 298 28.37 7.25 -9.78
CA TRP A 298 28.18 8.18 -10.91
C TRP A 298 26.92 7.92 -11.73
N ALA A 299 26.12 6.90 -11.39
CA ALA A 299 24.81 6.73 -11.99
C ALA A 299 23.88 7.85 -11.54
N MET A 300 23.21 8.48 -12.50
CA MET A 300 22.23 9.54 -12.24
C MET A 300 21.00 8.96 -11.54
N ILE A 301 20.61 9.60 -10.43
CA ILE A 301 19.39 9.29 -9.69
C ILE A 301 18.23 9.95 -10.41
N THR A 302 17.36 9.12 -10.94
CA THR A 302 16.17 9.51 -11.69
C THR A 302 14.92 9.58 -10.80
N LYS A 303 14.85 8.72 -9.77
CA LYS A 303 13.72 8.61 -8.85
C LYS A 303 14.18 8.63 -7.40
N ARG A 304 13.51 9.43 -6.58
CA ARG A 304 13.72 9.53 -5.13
C ARG A 304 12.43 9.22 -4.39
N SER A 305 12.55 8.55 -3.25
CA SER A 305 11.41 8.16 -2.41
C SER A 305 11.84 8.10 -0.95
N ASN A 306 10.89 7.79 -0.06
CA ASN A 306 11.14 7.61 1.36
C ASN A 306 10.98 6.13 1.77
N ILE A 307 11.23 5.87 3.06
CA ILE A 307 11.16 4.53 3.65
C ILE A 307 9.71 4.04 3.87
N LEU A 308 8.70 4.90 3.70
CA LEU A 308 7.30 4.55 3.94
C LEU A 308 6.80 3.52 2.93
N HIS A 309 5.92 2.63 3.38
CA HIS A 309 5.27 1.67 2.49
C HIS A 309 4.40 2.39 1.44
N HIS A 310 4.66 2.12 0.16
CA HIS A 310 3.85 2.66 -0.91
C HIS A 310 2.67 1.72 -1.22
N HIS A 311 1.44 2.24 -1.11
CA HIS A 311 0.21 1.44 -1.24
C HIS A 311 -0.40 1.45 -2.64
N ALA A 312 0.42 1.58 -3.70
CA ALA A 312 -0.08 1.57 -5.06
C ALA A 312 -0.73 0.20 -5.40
N PRO A 313 -1.90 0.19 -6.08
CA PRO A 313 -2.39 -1.04 -6.69
C PRO A 313 -1.38 -1.49 -7.75
N ASN A 314 -0.99 -2.77 -7.75
CA ASN A 314 -0.27 -3.34 -8.87
C ASN A 314 -1.15 -3.21 -10.13
N ILE A 315 -0.74 -2.33 -11.05
CA ILE A 315 -1.42 -2.12 -12.33
C ILE A 315 -1.11 -3.36 -13.18
N ARG A 316 -1.95 -4.38 -13.06
CA ARG A 316 -1.90 -5.54 -13.94
C ARG A 316 -2.68 -5.24 -15.22
N SER A 317 -2.34 -5.93 -16.30
CA SER A 317 -3.09 -5.81 -17.55
C SER A 317 -4.54 -6.21 -17.34
N ASP A 318 -5.46 -5.39 -17.87
CA ASP A 318 -6.90 -5.64 -17.77
C ASP A 318 -7.30 -7.01 -18.36
N THR A 319 -6.52 -7.54 -19.30
CA THR A 319 -6.80 -8.82 -19.97
C THR A 319 -6.77 -10.02 -19.02
N GLY A 320 -5.79 -10.08 -18.11
CA GLY A 320 -5.66 -11.17 -17.14
C GLY A 320 -6.70 -11.07 -16.03
N GLU A 321 -6.92 -9.86 -15.51
CA GLU A 321 -7.90 -9.62 -14.44
C GLU A 321 -9.34 -9.81 -14.96
N LEU A 322 -9.63 -9.45 -16.22
CA LEU A 322 -10.92 -9.68 -16.86
C LEU A 322 -11.23 -11.18 -16.98
N LYS A 323 -10.21 -11.99 -17.33
CA LYS A 323 -10.35 -13.45 -17.35
C LYS A 323 -10.68 -13.98 -15.95
N SER A 324 -9.98 -13.52 -14.93
CA SER A 324 -10.25 -13.91 -13.54
C SER A 324 -11.68 -13.57 -13.10
N ALA A 325 -12.15 -12.35 -13.37
CA ALA A 325 -13.52 -11.95 -13.04
C ALA A 325 -14.56 -12.78 -13.80
N ARG A 326 -14.32 -13.06 -15.08
CA ARG A 326 -15.18 -13.93 -15.90
C ARG A 326 -15.24 -15.36 -15.39
N ASP A 327 -14.12 -15.93 -14.96
CA ASP A 327 -14.08 -17.29 -14.46
C ASP A 327 -14.84 -17.42 -13.13
N VAL A 328 -14.77 -16.41 -12.25
CA VAL A 328 -15.61 -16.37 -11.04
C VAL A 328 -17.10 -16.23 -11.39
N LEU A 329 -17.43 -15.41 -12.39
CA LEU A 329 -18.82 -15.26 -12.85
C LEU A 329 -19.39 -16.57 -13.41
N LYS A 330 -18.59 -17.35 -14.15
CA LYS A 330 -18.97 -18.70 -14.59
C LYS A 330 -19.27 -19.61 -13.40
N LEU A 331 -18.43 -19.57 -12.36
CA LEU A 331 -18.66 -20.36 -11.15
C LEU A 331 -19.97 -19.97 -10.47
N LEU A 332 -20.29 -18.67 -10.38
CA LEU A 332 -21.58 -18.20 -9.84
C LEU A 332 -22.77 -18.72 -10.66
N CYS A 333 -22.68 -18.73 -11.98
CA CYS A 333 -23.72 -19.29 -12.85
C CYS A 333 -23.90 -20.81 -12.70
N MET A 334 -22.87 -21.52 -12.24
CA MET A 334 -22.92 -22.98 -12.02
C MET A 334 -23.57 -23.35 -10.68
N VAL A 335 -23.64 -22.42 -9.73
CA VAL A 335 -24.35 -22.64 -8.48
C VAL A 335 -25.85 -22.58 -8.76
N LYS A 336 -26.48 -23.75 -8.79
CA LYS A 336 -27.94 -23.81 -8.92
C LYS A 336 -28.58 -23.23 -7.66
N PRO A 337 -29.61 -22.39 -7.77
CA PRO A 337 -30.51 -22.20 -6.64
C PRO A 337 -31.09 -23.58 -6.32
N ASN A 338 -30.97 -24.06 -5.08
CA ASN A 338 -31.68 -25.25 -4.66
C ASN A 338 -33.17 -24.99 -4.93
N SER A 339 -33.70 -25.68 -5.92
CA SER A 339 -35.11 -25.65 -6.28
C SER A 339 -35.89 -26.37 -5.19
N ASP A 340 -36.86 -25.66 -4.64
CA ASP A 340 -38.00 -26.09 -3.83
C ASP A 340 -37.83 -26.01 -2.29
N ASP A 341 -38.48 -24.98 -1.73
CA ASP A 341 -39.22 -24.95 -0.45
C ASP A 341 -38.60 -25.32 0.90
N GLU A 342 -37.28 -25.50 1.00
CA GLU A 342 -36.64 -25.52 2.32
C GLU A 342 -35.97 -24.18 2.62
N VAL A 343 -36.44 -23.57 3.71
CA VAL A 343 -35.94 -22.39 4.43
C VAL A 343 -34.56 -21.92 3.95
N ARG A 344 -34.46 -20.61 3.67
CA ARG A 344 -33.20 -19.86 3.48
C ARG A 344 -32.24 -20.07 4.66
N THR A 345 -31.62 -21.24 4.78
CA THR A 345 -30.44 -21.42 5.59
C THR A 345 -29.36 -20.71 4.80
N VAL A 346 -28.93 -19.57 5.36
CA VAL A 346 -27.68 -18.93 4.98
C VAL A 346 -26.65 -20.05 4.89
N ASP A 347 -26.16 -20.33 3.68
CA ASP A 347 -25.22 -21.42 3.33
C ASP A 347 -24.51 -21.95 4.59
N GLU A 348 -24.84 -23.17 5.03
CA GLU A 348 -24.45 -23.68 6.37
C GLU A 348 -22.95 -23.59 6.67
N ASN A 349 -22.11 -23.46 5.64
CA ASN A 349 -20.66 -23.35 5.75
C ASN A 349 -20.09 -21.96 5.42
N MET A 350 -20.88 -21.06 4.83
CA MET A 350 -20.50 -19.69 4.39
C MET A 350 -19.07 -19.60 3.81
N ASP A 351 -18.67 -20.63 3.06
CA ASP A 351 -17.29 -20.87 2.66
C ASP A 351 -16.96 -20.16 1.33
N SER A 352 -15.73 -20.32 0.83
CA SER A 352 -15.31 -19.68 -0.43
C SER A 352 -15.99 -20.24 -1.69
N GLY A 353 -16.76 -21.33 -1.55
CA GLY A 353 -17.52 -22.01 -2.61
C GLY A 353 -19.00 -21.64 -2.65
N SER A 354 -19.55 -21.12 -1.54
CA SER A 354 -20.92 -20.59 -1.42
C SER A 354 -21.24 -19.47 -2.41
N THR A 355 -22.53 -19.21 -2.65
CA THR A 355 -22.95 -18.08 -3.50
C THR A 355 -22.42 -16.75 -2.96
N VAL A 356 -22.48 -16.56 -1.64
CA VAL A 356 -21.98 -15.34 -0.96
C VAL A 356 -20.45 -15.23 -1.10
N GLY A 357 -19.72 -16.33 -0.90
CA GLY A 357 -18.27 -16.37 -1.04
C GLY A 357 -17.80 -16.08 -2.47
N LEU A 358 -18.46 -16.68 -3.46
CA LEU A 358 -18.21 -16.44 -4.88
C LEU A 358 -18.58 -15.01 -5.30
N TRP A 359 -19.68 -14.44 -4.80
CA TRP A 359 -20.05 -13.05 -5.06
C TRP A 359 -19.00 -12.08 -4.47
N GLY A 360 -18.54 -12.33 -3.25
CA GLY A 360 -17.45 -11.57 -2.65
C GLY A 360 -16.12 -11.71 -3.39
N ARG A 361 -15.87 -12.84 -4.05
CA ARG A 361 -14.73 -13.02 -4.98
C ARG A 361 -14.93 -12.21 -6.27
N LEU A 362 -16.14 -12.20 -6.83
CA LEU A 362 -16.45 -11.42 -8.03
C LEU A 362 -16.19 -9.92 -7.79
N VAL A 363 -16.71 -9.37 -6.68
CA VAL A 363 -16.48 -7.97 -6.30
C VAL A 363 -14.98 -7.65 -6.19
N ARG A 364 -14.18 -8.54 -5.55
CA ARG A 364 -12.73 -8.35 -5.39
C ARG A 364 -11.98 -8.42 -6.71
N SER A 365 -12.32 -9.35 -7.59
CA SER A 365 -11.70 -9.48 -8.92
C SER A 365 -12.07 -8.29 -9.82
N ALA A 366 -13.35 -7.89 -9.80
CA ALA A 366 -13.84 -6.79 -10.62
C ALA A 366 -13.33 -5.40 -10.17
N ARG A 367 -12.97 -5.22 -8.89
CA ARG A 367 -12.39 -3.98 -8.34
C ARG A 367 -11.12 -3.52 -9.03
N LYS A 368 -10.38 -4.43 -9.66
CA LYS A 368 -9.15 -4.12 -10.39
C LYS A 368 -9.39 -3.67 -11.82
N LEU A 369 -10.59 -3.84 -12.35
CA LEU A 369 -10.91 -3.57 -13.74
C LEU A 369 -11.21 -2.07 -13.95
N HIS A 370 -10.64 -1.51 -15.02
CA HIS A 370 -11.01 -0.19 -15.50
C HIS A 370 -12.38 -0.22 -16.21
N HIS A 371 -12.94 0.98 -16.43
CA HIS A 371 -14.26 1.15 -17.04
C HIS A 371 -14.47 0.32 -18.33
N PRO A 372 -13.55 0.30 -19.33
CA PRO A 372 -13.76 -0.48 -20.55
C PRO A 372 -13.87 -1.98 -20.31
N ALA A 373 -13.06 -2.52 -19.41
CA ALA A 373 -13.07 -3.95 -19.08
C ALA A 373 -14.33 -4.35 -18.29
N LEU A 374 -14.80 -3.49 -17.37
CA LEU A 374 -16.07 -3.69 -16.67
C LEU A 374 -17.27 -3.65 -17.63
N ALA A 375 -17.31 -2.68 -18.52
CA ALA A 375 -18.35 -2.58 -19.55
C ALA A 375 -18.34 -3.82 -20.47
N GLN A 376 -17.16 -4.31 -20.86
CA GLN A 376 -17.02 -5.54 -21.64
C GLN A 376 -17.49 -6.77 -20.86
N LEU A 377 -17.21 -6.85 -19.55
CA LEU A 377 -17.66 -7.95 -18.70
C LEU A 377 -19.19 -7.97 -18.63
N LEU A 378 -19.82 -6.81 -18.42
CA LEU A 378 -21.28 -6.66 -18.38
C LEU A 378 -21.93 -6.99 -19.73
N ALA A 379 -21.40 -6.46 -20.83
CA ALA A 379 -21.94 -6.70 -22.17
C ALA A 379 -21.88 -8.18 -22.58
N ARG A 380 -20.88 -8.93 -22.10
CA ARG A 380 -20.74 -10.36 -22.39
C ARG A 380 -21.47 -11.25 -21.39
N ALA A 381 -21.92 -10.73 -20.25
CA ALA A 381 -22.57 -11.51 -19.21
C ALA A 381 -23.76 -12.36 -19.70
N PRO A 382 -24.68 -11.85 -20.55
CA PRO A 382 -25.80 -12.65 -21.06
C PRO A 382 -25.37 -13.90 -21.83
N THR A 383 -24.14 -13.93 -22.38
CA THR A 383 -23.61 -15.10 -23.11
C THR A 383 -23.15 -16.23 -22.18
N ILE A 384 -23.04 -15.97 -20.87
CA ILE A 384 -22.60 -16.96 -19.88
C ILE A 384 -23.80 -17.65 -19.25
N CYS A 385 -24.74 -16.88 -18.69
CA CYS A 385 -26.02 -17.36 -18.16
C CYS A 385 -27.02 -16.20 -18.00
N ASP A 386 -28.31 -16.50 -17.85
CA ASP A 386 -29.35 -15.47 -17.72
C ASP A 386 -29.19 -14.59 -16.47
N SER A 387 -28.75 -15.18 -15.35
CA SER A 387 -28.51 -14.45 -14.09
C SER A 387 -27.18 -13.69 -14.05
N ALA A 388 -26.28 -13.89 -15.02
CA ALA A 388 -24.94 -13.32 -14.99
C ALA A 388 -24.96 -11.78 -14.98
N SER A 389 -25.83 -11.18 -15.78
CA SER A 389 -26.01 -9.73 -15.83
C SER A 389 -26.43 -9.20 -14.46
N LYS A 390 -27.38 -9.88 -13.82
CA LYS A 390 -27.87 -9.51 -12.49
C LYS A 390 -26.75 -9.56 -11.45
N HIS A 391 -25.95 -10.62 -11.43
CA HIS A 391 -24.81 -10.73 -10.51
C HIS A 391 -23.80 -9.59 -10.66
N ILE A 392 -23.54 -9.13 -11.89
CA ILE A 392 -22.66 -7.98 -12.12
C ILE A 392 -23.31 -6.69 -11.63
N LEU A 393 -24.58 -6.44 -11.99
CA LEU A 393 -25.31 -5.23 -11.60
C LEU A 393 -25.41 -5.10 -10.08
N ASP A 394 -25.70 -6.20 -9.38
CA ASP A 394 -25.73 -6.25 -7.91
C ASP A 394 -24.35 -6.00 -7.31
N ALA A 395 -23.27 -6.41 -7.99
CA ALA A 395 -21.90 -6.21 -7.54
C ALA A 395 -21.37 -4.78 -7.76
N LEU A 396 -21.79 -4.09 -8.83
CA LEU A 396 -21.29 -2.78 -9.27
C LEU A 396 -21.10 -1.74 -8.14
N PRO A 397 -22.11 -1.45 -7.29
CA PRO A 397 -21.95 -0.47 -6.22
C PRO A 397 -20.89 -0.85 -5.18
N TYR A 398 -20.70 -2.15 -4.92
CA TYR A 398 -19.76 -2.68 -3.92
C TYR A 398 -18.33 -2.86 -4.46
N ILE A 399 -18.14 -2.79 -5.78
CA ILE A 399 -16.82 -2.74 -6.41
C ILE A 399 -16.06 -1.51 -5.93
N ALA A 400 -16.73 -0.36 -5.84
CA ALA A 400 -16.18 0.91 -5.35
C ALA A 400 -14.82 1.29 -6.00
N SER A 401 -14.71 1.10 -7.33
CA SER A 401 -13.54 1.50 -8.13
C SER A 401 -13.88 2.70 -9.02
N ALA A 402 -12.86 3.38 -9.56
CA ALA A 402 -13.11 4.50 -10.47
C ALA A 402 -13.89 4.04 -11.72
N GLY A 403 -13.54 2.86 -12.24
CA GLY A 403 -14.24 2.26 -13.36
C GLY A 403 -15.69 1.87 -13.06
N SER A 404 -16.00 1.44 -11.83
CA SER A 404 -17.38 1.10 -11.46
C SER A 404 -18.25 2.35 -11.34
N VAL A 405 -17.73 3.43 -10.74
CA VAL A 405 -18.43 4.73 -10.64
C VAL A 405 -18.70 5.32 -12.03
N GLU A 406 -17.73 5.25 -12.94
CA GLU A 406 -17.91 5.71 -14.32
C GLU A 406 -18.98 4.90 -15.08
N LEU A 407 -19.00 3.57 -14.89
CA LEU A 407 -20.02 2.71 -15.50
C LEU A 407 -21.41 3.02 -14.95
N ILE A 408 -21.54 3.13 -13.62
CA ILE A 408 -22.79 3.52 -12.95
C ILE A 408 -23.31 4.86 -13.47
N LYS A 409 -22.45 5.89 -13.53
CA LYS A 409 -22.77 7.20 -14.13
C LYS A 409 -23.37 7.03 -15.54
N ASN A 410 -22.69 6.28 -16.40
CA ASN A 410 -23.12 6.08 -17.79
C ASN A 410 -24.49 5.41 -17.88
N MET A 411 -24.76 4.40 -17.04
CA MET A 411 -26.06 3.72 -17.00
C MET A 411 -27.20 4.62 -16.49
N ILE A 412 -26.92 5.46 -15.48
CA ILE A 412 -27.89 6.43 -14.96
C ILE A 412 -28.23 7.49 -16.02
N ILE A 413 -27.22 8.02 -16.72
CA ILE A 413 -27.43 9.03 -17.78
C ILE A 413 -28.26 8.44 -18.93
N LYS A 414 -27.98 7.19 -19.33
CA LYS A 414 -28.71 6.50 -20.40
C LYS A 414 -30.10 5.99 -20.00
N LYS A 415 -30.46 6.10 -18.71
CA LYS A 415 -31.72 5.57 -18.14
C LYS A 415 -31.88 4.06 -18.34
N GLU A 416 -30.78 3.32 -18.21
CA GLU A 416 -30.74 1.85 -18.31
C GLU A 416 -31.12 1.16 -16.99
N VAL A 417 -31.38 1.94 -15.92
CA VAL A 417 -31.70 1.45 -14.57
C VAL A 417 -33.00 2.06 -14.05
N ASP A 418 -33.73 1.28 -13.25
CA ASP A 418 -34.93 1.73 -12.55
C ASP A 418 -34.60 2.70 -11.39
N SER A 419 -35.64 3.29 -10.80
CA SER A 419 -35.46 4.33 -9.79
C SER A 419 -34.91 3.80 -8.46
N ASP A 420 -35.22 2.56 -8.09
CA ASP A 420 -34.82 1.98 -6.81
C ASP A 420 -33.36 1.56 -6.88
N THR A 421 -32.97 0.87 -7.96
CA THR A 421 -31.57 0.53 -8.26
C THR A 421 -30.70 1.79 -8.36
N ARG A 422 -31.20 2.85 -9.03
CA ARG A 422 -30.50 4.15 -9.08
C ARG A 422 -30.23 4.69 -7.68
N HIS A 423 -31.24 4.66 -6.80
CA HIS A 423 -31.11 5.17 -5.44
C HIS A 423 -30.12 4.34 -4.60
N GLU A 424 -30.22 3.01 -4.64
CA GLU A 424 -29.30 2.11 -3.94
C GLU A 424 -27.84 2.34 -4.37
N TRP A 425 -27.60 2.47 -5.66
CA TRP A 425 -26.26 2.71 -6.20
C TRP A 425 -25.68 4.04 -5.73
N LEU A 426 -26.47 5.11 -5.77
CA LEU A 426 -26.06 6.44 -5.30
C LEU A 426 -25.73 6.41 -3.80
N MET A 427 -26.60 5.80 -2.98
CA MET A 427 -26.36 5.68 -1.54
C MET A 427 -25.11 4.84 -1.22
N SER A 428 -24.88 3.76 -1.96
CA SER A 428 -23.66 2.95 -1.82
C SER A 428 -22.40 3.75 -2.17
N MET A 429 -22.45 4.55 -3.24
CA MET A 429 -21.34 5.43 -3.62
C MET A 429 -21.06 6.52 -2.57
N ALA A 430 -22.09 7.04 -1.91
CA ALA A 430 -21.96 8.03 -0.84
C ALA A 430 -21.17 7.48 0.37
N MET A 431 -21.17 6.15 0.55
CA MET A 431 -20.48 5.45 1.64
C MET A 431 -19.07 4.99 1.26
N ILE A 432 -18.57 5.35 0.07
CA ILE A 432 -17.18 5.07 -0.32
C ILE A 432 -16.26 5.85 0.64
N PRO A 433 -15.46 5.16 1.47
CA PRO A 433 -14.71 5.83 2.55
C PRO A 433 -13.53 6.66 2.04
N ARG A 434 -12.96 6.28 0.89
CA ARG A 434 -11.78 6.91 0.29
C ARG A 434 -11.96 7.05 -1.21
N PRO A 435 -12.84 7.98 -1.65
CA PRO A 435 -13.05 8.19 -3.07
C PRO A 435 -11.78 8.72 -3.74
N LYS A 436 -11.53 8.30 -4.98
CA LYS A 436 -10.43 8.83 -5.80
C LYS A 436 -10.89 10.09 -6.54
N ILE A 437 -9.94 10.93 -6.94
CA ILE A 437 -10.24 12.14 -7.72
C ILE A 437 -11.00 11.82 -9.03
N GLU A 438 -10.68 10.68 -9.66
CA GLU A 438 -11.37 10.19 -10.86
C GLU A 438 -12.86 9.91 -10.62
N MET A 439 -13.20 9.35 -9.44
CA MET A 439 -14.59 9.11 -9.04
C MET A 439 -15.33 10.45 -8.86
N LEU A 440 -14.69 11.42 -8.22
CA LEU A 440 -15.28 12.76 -8.04
C LEU A 440 -15.53 13.45 -9.38
N LYS A 441 -14.63 13.31 -10.36
CA LYS A 441 -14.83 13.84 -11.72
C LYS A 441 -16.04 13.21 -12.40
N SER A 442 -16.18 11.89 -12.34
CA SER A 442 -17.35 11.19 -12.89
C SER A 442 -18.66 11.63 -12.23
N MET A 443 -18.66 11.81 -10.91
CA MET A 443 -19.84 12.27 -10.18
C MET A 443 -20.15 13.74 -10.41
N LEU A 444 -19.14 14.58 -10.64
CA LEU A 444 -19.32 15.97 -11.03
C LEU A 444 -20.02 16.07 -12.40
N GLU A 445 -19.62 15.27 -13.38
CA GLU A 445 -20.32 15.19 -14.68
C GLU A 445 -21.79 14.78 -14.52
N LEU A 446 -22.06 13.83 -13.63
CA LEU A 446 -23.43 13.39 -13.33
C LEU A 446 -24.26 14.53 -12.74
N LEU A 447 -23.72 15.24 -11.74
CA LEU A 447 -24.35 16.39 -11.10
C LEU A 447 -24.60 17.53 -12.08
N GLN A 448 -23.66 17.80 -12.99
CA GLN A 448 -23.83 18.83 -14.02
C GLN A 448 -24.96 18.48 -15.00
N THR A 449 -25.18 17.20 -15.27
CA THR A 449 -26.25 16.69 -16.14
C THR A 449 -27.61 16.70 -15.44
N GLN A 450 -27.67 16.42 -14.14
CA GLN A 450 -28.90 16.33 -13.34
C GLN A 450 -28.85 17.25 -12.11
N ARG A 451 -28.79 18.57 -12.35
CA ARG A 451 -28.48 19.59 -11.32
C ARG A 451 -29.45 19.65 -10.13
N ASN A 452 -30.71 19.25 -10.33
CA ASN A 452 -31.75 19.37 -9.31
C ASN A 452 -32.02 18.05 -8.56
N ASP A 453 -31.22 17.00 -8.81
CA ASP A 453 -31.39 15.72 -8.11
C ASP A 453 -30.74 15.79 -6.71
N GLN A 454 -31.58 15.68 -5.69
CA GLN A 454 -31.18 15.74 -4.28
C GLN A 454 -30.28 14.56 -3.88
N VAL A 455 -30.53 13.37 -4.43
CA VAL A 455 -29.77 12.15 -4.10
C VAL A 455 -28.38 12.23 -4.70
N ILE A 456 -28.26 12.73 -5.94
CA ILE A 456 -26.95 12.95 -6.57
C ILE A 456 -26.17 14.02 -5.81
N SER A 457 -26.81 15.12 -5.45
CA SER A 457 -26.18 16.20 -4.67
C SER A 457 -25.66 15.70 -3.33
N PHE A 458 -26.46 14.93 -2.59
CA PHE A 458 -26.04 14.30 -1.33
C PHE A 458 -24.84 13.36 -1.55
N THR A 459 -24.91 12.49 -2.55
CA THR A 459 -23.84 11.53 -2.86
C THR A 459 -22.51 12.23 -3.16
N VAL A 460 -22.53 13.25 -4.02
CA VAL A 460 -21.35 14.05 -4.36
C VAL A 460 -20.79 14.74 -3.12
N SER A 461 -21.64 15.36 -2.30
CA SER A 461 -21.21 16.05 -1.08
C SER A 461 -20.53 15.10 -0.08
N SER A 462 -21.08 13.90 0.13
CA SER A 462 -20.51 12.87 1.00
C SER A 462 -19.16 12.38 0.49
N MET A 463 -19.03 12.16 -0.81
CA MET A 463 -17.77 11.74 -1.43
C MET A 463 -16.70 12.84 -1.33
N VAL A 464 -17.07 14.10 -1.55
CA VAL A 464 -16.15 15.25 -1.40
C VAL A 464 -15.71 15.39 0.06
N HIS A 465 -16.63 15.28 1.02
CA HIS A 465 -16.30 15.29 2.45
C HIS A 465 -15.30 14.19 2.81
N SER A 466 -15.56 12.95 2.37
CA SER A 466 -14.69 11.80 2.62
C SER A 466 -13.32 11.96 1.96
N TYR A 467 -13.26 12.49 0.74
CA TYR A 467 -12.00 12.84 0.06
C TYR A 467 -11.20 13.87 0.87
N CYS A 468 -11.83 14.97 1.26
CA CYS A 468 -11.18 16.07 1.97
C CYS A 468 -10.73 15.68 3.38
N LYS A 469 -11.47 14.79 4.05
CA LYS A 469 -11.08 14.21 5.34
C LYS A 469 -9.74 13.45 5.25
N HIS A 470 -9.52 12.72 4.16
CA HIS A 470 -8.33 11.90 3.97
C HIS A 470 -7.18 12.61 3.24
N SER A 471 -7.47 13.59 2.39
CA SER A 471 -6.50 14.29 1.54
C SER A 471 -6.45 15.79 1.83
N ARG A 472 -6.21 16.16 3.10
CA ARG A 472 -6.21 17.57 3.59
C ARG A 472 -5.38 18.54 2.73
N LYS A 473 -4.24 18.12 2.19
CA LYS A 473 -3.38 18.95 1.32
C LYS A 473 -3.91 19.05 -0.12
N ALA A 474 -4.53 17.99 -0.65
CA ALA A 474 -5.05 17.96 -2.02
C ALA A 474 -6.39 18.70 -2.15
N CYS A 475 -7.26 18.61 -1.13
CA CYS A 475 -8.55 19.30 -1.10
C CYS A 475 -8.42 20.84 -1.28
N LYS A 476 -7.33 21.44 -0.79
CA LYS A 476 -7.04 22.88 -0.96
C LYS A 476 -6.45 23.25 -2.34
N LYS A 477 -5.84 22.29 -3.04
CA LYS A 477 -5.19 22.52 -4.34
C LYS A 477 -6.20 22.40 -5.48
N ASP A 478 -7.09 21.41 -5.41
CA ASP A 478 -8.16 21.22 -6.40
C ASP A 478 -9.28 22.27 -6.31
N THR A 479 -9.35 23.01 -5.20
CA THR A 479 -10.20 24.20 -5.04
C THR A 479 -9.62 25.47 -5.64
N PHE A 480 -8.35 25.50 -6.05
CA PHE A 480 -7.67 26.70 -6.56
C PHE A 480 -7.84 26.92 -8.08
N ASN A 481 -8.33 25.91 -8.83
CA ASN A 481 -8.72 26.05 -10.24
C ASN A 481 -10.10 26.75 -10.43
N ARG A 482 -10.40 27.73 -9.56
CA ARG A 482 -11.62 28.57 -9.57
C ARG A 482 -11.53 29.67 -10.64
N LYS A 483 -11.60 29.33 -11.93
CA LYS A 483 -11.71 30.33 -13.01
C LYS A 483 -12.93 30.24 -13.91
N ASN A 484 -13.90 29.35 -13.64
CA ASN A 484 -15.20 29.38 -14.32
C ASN A 484 -16.33 29.68 -13.33
N VAL A 485 -16.97 30.84 -13.53
CA VAL A 485 -17.83 31.57 -12.59
C VAL A 485 -19.20 30.91 -12.30
N ASN A 486 -19.43 29.64 -12.68
CA ASN A 486 -20.64 28.89 -12.32
C ASN A 486 -20.37 27.62 -11.48
N GLU A 487 -19.12 27.37 -11.08
CA GLU A 487 -18.71 26.23 -10.22
C GLU A 487 -18.63 26.61 -8.73
N ALA A 488 -18.98 27.85 -8.38
CA ALA A 488 -18.87 28.39 -7.02
C ALA A 488 -19.95 27.89 -6.05
N THR A 489 -20.96 27.16 -6.52
CA THR A 489 -22.15 26.85 -5.73
C THR A 489 -22.00 25.58 -4.88
N ILE A 490 -21.28 24.57 -5.37
CA ILE A 490 -21.23 23.26 -4.69
C ILE A 490 -20.45 23.30 -3.36
N LEU A 491 -19.46 24.20 -3.21
CA LEU A 491 -18.70 24.36 -1.96
C LEU A 491 -19.18 25.52 -1.08
N ARG A 492 -20.01 26.44 -1.60
CA ARG A 492 -20.61 27.50 -0.78
C ARG A 492 -21.87 27.03 -0.07
N ASP A 493 -22.64 26.14 -0.69
CA ASP A 493 -23.89 25.61 -0.11
C ASP A 493 -23.67 24.47 0.91
N ILE A 494 -22.41 24.07 1.16
CA ILE A 494 -22.05 23.05 2.16
C ILE A 494 -21.54 23.69 3.48
N GLU A 495 -21.25 25.00 3.49
CA GLU A 495 -20.80 25.75 4.69
C GLU A 495 -21.89 26.64 5.32
N THR A 496 -23.15 26.52 4.87
CA THR A 496 -24.36 27.05 5.53
C THR A 496 -25.36 25.92 5.72
#